data_AF-A0A927LT79-F1
#
_entry.id   AF-A0A927LT79-F1
#
_cell.length_a   1.000
_cell.length_b   1.000
_cell.length_c   1.000
_cell.angle_alpha   90.00
_cell.angle_beta   90.00
_cell.angle_gamma   90.00
#
_symmetry.space_group_name_H-M   'P 1'
#
loop_
_entity.id
_entity.type
_entity.pdbx_description
1 polymer ?
#
loop_
_entity_poly.entity_id
_entity_poly.type
_entity_poly.pdbx_seq_one_letter_code
_entity_poly.pdbx_strand_id
1 'polypeptide(L)'
;MDLMTVVFMYINLGLEHILSGYDHLLFLLALLIAAERFTAILKIITAFTIAHSITLCLAALGLVPVYPKWIEAGIALTICYVAVENFFVKSFHWRWILTFVFGLIHGLGFASAISEIGFHQSYLVTSLISFNVGIELGQLGIVAILLPLFVQLRRRKPVYAWFFRGTSACIFVIGLYWLIQRLGWAA
;
A
#
# COMPACT_ATOMS: atom_id res chain seq x y z
N MET A 1 26.74 -5.74 -14.03
CA MET A 1 26.25 -4.48 -13.45
C MET A 1 27.04 -4.18 -12.19
N ASP A 2 27.46 -2.94 -11.99
CA ASP A 2 28.02 -2.48 -10.73
C ASP A 2 26.91 -2.23 -9.69
N LEU A 3 27.29 -2.10 -8.42
CA LEU A 3 26.38 -1.94 -7.30
C LEU A 3 25.50 -0.68 -7.39
N MET A 4 26.04 0.44 -7.87
CA MET A 4 25.27 1.69 -7.96
C MET A 4 24.15 1.57 -9.00
N THR A 5 24.45 0.96 -10.15
CA THR A 5 23.46 0.68 -11.18
C THR A 5 22.30 -0.19 -10.65
N VAL A 6 22.60 -1.22 -9.85
CA VAL A 6 21.58 -2.05 -9.18
C VAL A 6 20.69 -1.19 -8.28
N VAL A 7 21.29 -0.37 -7.41
CA VAL A 7 20.55 0.45 -6.45
C VAL A 7 19.60 1.41 -7.14
N PHE A 8 20.07 2.17 -8.14
CA PHE A 8 19.23 3.12 -8.86
C PHE A 8 18.11 2.44 -9.65
N MET A 9 18.40 1.31 -10.30
CA MET A 9 17.42 0.55 -11.06
C MET A 9 16.26 0.10 -10.18
N TYR A 10 16.55 -0.50 -9.02
CA TYR A 10 15.50 -1.01 -8.13
C TYR A 10 14.76 0.09 -7.38
N ILE A 11 15.40 1.22 -7.06
CA ILE A 11 14.68 2.41 -6.53
C ILE A 11 13.65 2.89 -7.54
N ASN A 12 14.03 3.05 -8.81
CA ASN A 12 13.10 3.48 -9.86
C ASN A 12 11.97 2.46 -10.08
N LEU A 13 12.29 1.17 -10.05
CA LEU A 13 11.28 0.13 -10.14
C LEU A 13 10.29 0.16 -8.97
N GLY A 14 10.77 0.42 -7.75
CA GLY A 14 9.92 0.59 -6.57
C GLY A 14 8.99 1.80 -6.69
N LEU A 15 9.51 2.92 -7.21
CA LEU A 15 8.73 4.13 -7.50
C LEU A 15 7.65 3.88 -8.56
N GLU A 16 8.01 3.23 -9.66
CA GLU A 16 7.07 2.90 -10.73
C GLU A 16 5.99 1.92 -10.24
N HIS A 17 6.38 0.93 -9.44
CA HIS A 17 5.46 -0.06 -8.89
C HIS A 17 4.38 0.59 -8.01
N ILE A 18 4.76 1.48 -7.09
CA ILE A 18 3.77 2.13 -6.23
C ILE A 18 2.85 3.09 -7.02
N LEU A 19 3.37 3.74 -8.06
CA LEU A 19 2.61 4.69 -8.88
C LEU A 19 1.69 3.99 -9.90
N SER A 20 2.05 2.80 -10.37
CA SER A 20 1.22 1.99 -11.27
C SER A 20 0.25 1.05 -10.52
N GLY A 21 0.54 0.74 -9.25
CA GLY A 21 -0.27 -0.13 -8.41
C GLY A 21 -1.54 0.55 -7.89
N TYR A 22 -2.63 0.47 -8.65
CA TYR A 22 -3.91 1.10 -8.27
C TYR A 22 -4.45 0.64 -6.90
N ASP A 23 -4.25 -0.63 -6.51
CA ASP A 23 -4.60 -1.12 -5.17
C ASP A 23 -3.90 -0.32 -4.07
N HIS A 24 -2.60 -0.07 -4.25
CA HIS A 24 -1.78 0.65 -3.28
C HIS A 24 -2.18 2.13 -3.20
N LEU A 25 -2.42 2.76 -4.35
CA LEU A 25 -2.87 4.16 -4.40
C LEU A 25 -4.23 4.32 -3.71
N LEU A 26 -5.17 3.40 -3.95
CA LEU A 26 -6.50 3.43 -3.35
C LEU A 26 -6.44 3.16 -1.84
N PHE A 27 -5.60 2.21 -1.41
CA PHE A 27 -5.34 1.93 0.00
C PHE A 27 -4.70 3.14 0.72
N LEU A 28 -3.67 3.74 0.13
CA LEU A 28 -3.00 4.93 0.67
C LEU A 28 -3.97 6.12 0.75
N LEU A 29 -4.81 6.33 -0.27
CA LEU A 29 -5.85 7.36 -0.25
C LEU A 29 -6.82 7.13 0.91
N ALA A 30 -7.28 5.89 1.12
CA ALA A 30 -8.19 5.52 2.20
C ALA A 30 -7.62 5.85 3.59
N LEU A 31 -6.31 5.69 3.77
CA LEU A 31 -5.59 6.05 4.99
C LEU A 31 -5.41 7.58 5.11
N LEU A 32 -5.00 8.24 4.03
CA LEU A 32 -4.68 9.67 4.01
C LEU A 32 -5.88 10.58 4.24
N ILE A 33 -7.05 10.24 3.68
CA ILE A 33 -8.25 11.06 3.89
C ILE A 33 -8.62 11.16 5.37
N ALA A 34 -8.27 10.15 6.16
CA ALA A 34 -8.57 10.08 7.59
C ALA A 34 -7.49 10.73 8.45
N ALA A 35 -6.26 10.79 7.95
CA ALA A 35 -5.11 11.21 8.71
C ALA A 35 -5.08 12.71 9.02
N GLU A 36 -4.64 13.03 10.24
CA GLU A 36 -4.66 14.40 10.79
C GLU A 36 -3.29 15.08 10.83
N ARG A 37 -2.22 14.28 10.94
CA ARG A 37 -0.87 14.77 11.20
C ARG A 37 0.13 13.94 10.41
N PHE A 38 1.18 14.61 9.93
CA PHE A 38 2.25 13.97 9.17
C PHE A 38 2.92 12.84 9.97
N THR A 39 3.19 13.05 11.26
CA THR A 39 3.82 12.03 12.13
C THR A 39 2.98 10.76 12.29
N ALA A 40 1.65 10.87 12.33
CA ALA A 40 0.77 9.72 12.39
C ALA A 40 0.81 8.91 11.08
N ILE A 41 0.86 9.60 9.94
CA ILE A 41 0.95 8.98 8.62
C ILE A 41 2.30 8.29 8.42
N LEU A 42 3.40 8.96 8.78
CA LEU A 42 4.74 8.37 8.72
C LEU A 42 4.77 7.04 9.46
N LYS A 43 4.26 7.00 10.69
CA LYS A 43 4.21 5.75 11.47
C LYS A 43 3.41 4.65 10.77
N ILE A 44 2.29 5.00 10.13
CA ILE A 44 1.42 4.07 9.40
C ILE A 44 2.11 3.53 8.14
N ILE A 45 2.71 4.41 7.34
CA ILE A 45 3.40 4.05 6.09
C ILE A 45 4.62 3.20 6.40
N THR A 46 5.49 3.65 7.29
CA THR A 46 6.69 2.89 7.66
C THR A 46 6.31 1.52 8.25
N ALA A 47 5.26 1.42 9.06
CA ALA A 47 4.79 0.12 9.56
C ALA A 47 4.31 -0.81 8.42
N PHE A 48 3.58 -0.25 7.45
CA PHE A 48 3.15 -0.99 6.25
C PHE A 48 4.35 -1.44 5.42
N THR A 49 5.31 -0.55 5.14
CA THR A 49 6.51 -0.83 4.34
C THR A 49 7.39 -1.88 4.99
N ILE A 50 7.56 -1.84 6.33
CA ILE A 50 8.30 -2.87 7.06
C ILE A 50 7.62 -4.24 6.90
N ALA A 51 6.31 -4.31 7.13
CA ALA A 51 5.56 -5.57 7.00
C ALA A 51 5.57 -6.11 5.55
N HIS A 52 5.39 -5.22 4.58
CA HIS A 52 5.53 -5.52 3.16
C HIS A 52 6.92 -6.10 2.89
N SER A 53 7.99 -5.43 3.31
CA SER A 53 9.38 -5.87 3.12
C SER A 53 9.63 -7.27 3.68
N ILE A 54 9.06 -7.59 4.85
CA ILE A 54 9.19 -8.91 5.48
C ILE A 54 8.60 -9.99 4.57
N THR A 55 7.35 -9.85 4.16
CA THR A 55 6.66 -10.88 3.37
C THR A 55 7.17 -10.96 1.95
N LEU A 56 7.56 -9.82 1.37
CA LEU A 56 8.26 -9.76 0.10
C LEU A 56 9.57 -10.55 0.13
N CYS A 57 10.39 -10.36 1.17
CA CYS A 57 11.65 -11.09 1.35
C CYS A 57 11.40 -12.59 1.51
N LEU A 58 10.42 -12.98 2.34
CA LEU A 58 10.06 -14.39 2.54
C LEU A 58 9.60 -15.05 1.23
N ALA A 59 8.80 -14.34 0.43
CA ALA A 59 8.34 -14.86 -0.86
C ALA A 59 9.47 -14.93 -1.90
N ALA A 60 10.34 -13.91 -1.96
CA ALA A 60 11.51 -13.89 -2.86
C ALA A 60 12.51 -15.02 -2.56
N LEU A 61 12.64 -15.40 -1.28
CA LEU A 61 13.47 -16.53 -0.84
C LEU A 61 12.78 -17.89 -1.01
N GLY A 62 11.53 -17.94 -1.47
CA GLY A 62 10.76 -19.17 -1.60
C GLY A 62 10.39 -19.82 -0.26
N LEU A 63 10.40 -19.06 0.84
CA LEU A 63 10.12 -19.56 2.18
C LEU A 63 8.62 -19.63 2.50
N VAL A 64 7.79 -18.97 1.70
CA VAL A 64 6.32 -18.94 1.87
C VAL A 64 5.66 -19.25 0.53
N PRO A 65 4.64 -20.14 0.50
CA PRO A 65 3.91 -20.41 -0.72
C PRO A 65 3.05 -19.21 -1.14
N VAL A 66 3.05 -18.91 -2.44
CA VAL A 66 2.34 -17.78 -3.02
C VAL A 66 1.12 -18.30 -3.79
N TYR A 67 -0.07 -17.86 -3.38
CA TYR A 67 -1.33 -18.20 -4.04
C TYR A 67 -2.00 -16.90 -4.54
N PRO A 68 -1.72 -16.45 -5.79
CA PRO A 68 -2.11 -15.13 -6.28
C PRO A 68 -3.58 -14.79 -6.07
N LYS A 69 -4.49 -15.73 -6.39
CA LYS A 69 -5.93 -15.58 -6.20
C LYS A 69 -6.31 -15.12 -4.78
N TRP A 70 -5.80 -15.80 -3.76
CA TRP A 70 -6.14 -15.52 -2.37
C TRP A 70 -5.45 -14.27 -1.84
N ILE A 71 -4.23 -14.01 -2.30
CA ILE A 71 -3.46 -12.82 -1.91
C ILE A 71 -4.11 -11.57 -2.48
N GLU A 72 -4.42 -11.55 -3.78
CA GLU A 72 -5.06 -10.42 -4.44
C GLU A 72 -6.45 -10.13 -3.86
N ALA A 73 -7.25 -11.18 -3.58
CA ALA A 73 -8.52 -11.05 -2.89
C ALA A 73 -8.32 -10.48 -1.47
N GLY A 74 -7.30 -10.94 -0.75
CA GLY A 74 -6.90 -10.38 0.54
C GLY A 74 -6.57 -8.89 0.46
N ILE A 75 -5.78 -8.47 -0.53
CA ILE A 75 -5.46 -7.06 -0.79
C ILE A 75 -6.75 -6.24 -0.99
N ALA A 76 -7.65 -6.69 -1.87
CA ALA A 76 -8.93 -6.01 -2.10
C ALA A 76 -9.79 -5.93 -0.82
N LEU A 77 -9.79 -7.00 -0.01
CA LEU A 77 -10.49 -7.04 1.27
C LEU A 77 -9.93 -6.02 2.26
N THR A 78 -8.61 -5.85 2.34
CA THR A 78 -8.01 -4.82 3.22
C THR A 78 -8.42 -3.41 2.80
N ILE A 79 -8.56 -3.11 1.50
CA ILE A 79 -9.06 -1.83 1.00
C ILE A 79 -10.51 -1.61 1.47
N CYS A 80 -11.36 -2.63 1.29
CA CYS A 80 -12.74 -2.60 1.76
C CYS A 80 -12.80 -2.34 3.28
N TYR A 81 -11.95 -3.04 4.04
CA TYR A 81 -11.89 -2.90 5.48
C TYR A 81 -11.55 -1.46 5.89
N VAL A 82 -10.48 -0.87 5.35
CA VAL A 82 -10.06 0.50 5.68
C VAL A 82 -11.15 1.52 5.32
N ALA A 83 -11.83 1.30 4.19
CA ALA A 83 -12.92 2.16 3.74
C ALA A 83 -14.13 2.10 4.67
N VAL A 84 -14.50 0.92 5.16
CA VAL A 84 -15.58 0.74 6.15
C VAL A 84 -15.17 1.32 7.50
N GLU A 85 -13.95 1.01 7.95
CA GLU A 85 -13.40 1.49 9.23
C GLU A 85 -13.47 3.02 9.32
N ASN A 86 -13.21 3.74 8.22
CA ASN A 86 -13.31 5.19 8.15
C ASN A 86 -14.68 5.74 8.61
N PHE A 87 -15.78 5.00 8.50
CA PHE A 87 -17.09 5.45 8.96
C PHE A 87 -17.27 5.37 10.48
N PHE A 88 -16.53 4.50 11.16
CA PHE A 88 -16.75 4.15 12.56
C PHE A 88 -15.60 4.51 13.49
N VAL A 89 -14.38 4.67 12.96
CA VAL A 89 -13.19 4.91 13.79
C VAL A 89 -13.21 6.33 14.36
N LYS A 90 -13.02 6.41 15.69
CA LYS A 90 -12.94 7.68 16.43
C LYS A 90 -11.51 8.07 16.82
N SER A 91 -10.58 7.11 16.76
CA SER A 91 -9.18 7.30 17.13
C SER A 91 -8.27 6.51 16.19
N PHE A 92 -7.22 7.18 15.71
CA PHE A 92 -6.27 6.63 14.74
C PHE A 92 -4.98 6.10 15.39
N HIS A 93 -4.90 6.09 16.73
CA HIS A 93 -3.67 5.77 17.46
C HIS A 93 -3.12 4.37 17.17
N TRP A 94 -4.01 3.38 16.99
CA TRP A 94 -3.64 1.98 16.78
C TRP A 94 -3.62 1.55 15.32
N ARG A 95 -3.93 2.47 14.39
CA ARG A 95 -4.06 2.14 12.97
C ARG A 95 -2.77 1.63 12.34
N TRP A 96 -1.61 2.01 12.88
CA TRP A 96 -0.32 1.49 12.43
C TRP A 96 -0.16 -0.03 12.64
N ILE A 97 -0.82 -0.62 13.65
CA ILE A 97 -0.82 -2.08 13.84
C ILE A 97 -1.65 -2.75 12.76
N LEU A 98 -2.83 -2.18 12.49
CA LEU A 98 -3.71 -2.67 11.44
C LEU A 98 -3.03 -2.61 10.06
N THR A 99 -2.37 -1.50 9.73
CA THR A 99 -1.65 -1.37 8.48
C THR A 99 -0.39 -2.21 8.43
N PHE A 100 0.25 -2.51 9.55
CA PHE A 100 1.31 -3.52 9.61
C PHE A 100 0.76 -4.89 9.17
N VAL A 101 -0.36 -5.35 9.74
CA VAL A 101 -0.98 -6.63 9.36
C VAL A 101 -1.35 -6.64 7.88
N PHE A 102 -1.92 -5.54 7.37
CA PHE A 102 -2.24 -5.45 5.94
C PHE A 102 -1.01 -5.42 5.06
N GLY A 103 0.08 -4.77 5.48
CA GLY A 103 1.35 -4.79 4.77
C GLY A 103 1.90 -6.20 4.57
N LEU A 104 1.70 -7.12 5.53
CA LEU A 104 2.07 -8.53 5.36
C LEU A 104 1.33 -9.19 4.19
N ILE A 105 0.04 -8.87 3.99
CA ILE A 105 -0.75 -9.44 2.90
C ILE A 105 -0.31 -8.82 1.56
N HIS A 106 -0.14 -7.50 1.53
CA HIS A 106 0.23 -6.77 0.32
C HIS A 106 1.60 -7.20 -0.21
N GLY A 107 2.57 -7.46 0.67
CA GLY A 107 3.90 -7.88 0.23
C GLY A 107 3.98 -9.25 -0.42
N LEU A 108 3.01 -10.12 -0.17
CA LEU A 108 2.88 -11.37 -0.92
C LEU A 108 2.35 -11.14 -2.34
N GLY A 109 1.61 -10.05 -2.59
CA GLY A 109 1.03 -9.76 -3.90
C GLY A 109 2.08 -9.43 -4.95
N PHE A 110 3.22 -8.91 -4.51
CA PHE A 110 4.35 -8.62 -5.39
C PHE A 110 5.16 -9.87 -5.76
N ALA A 111 5.03 -10.98 -5.02
CA ALA A 111 5.83 -12.17 -5.26
C ALA A 111 5.67 -12.75 -6.66
N SER A 112 4.47 -12.64 -7.25
CA SER A 112 4.19 -13.03 -8.63
C SER A 112 4.98 -12.17 -9.63
N ALA A 113 5.17 -10.87 -9.34
CA ALA A 113 5.95 -9.97 -10.18
C ALA A 113 7.46 -10.25 -10.06
N ILE A 114 7.94 -10.75 -8.91
CA ILE A 114 9.36 -11.09 -8.71
C ILE A 114 9.84 -12.16 -9.70
N SER A 115 9.02 -13.18 -9.96
CA SER A 115 9.36 -14.23 -10.93
C SER A 115 9.48 -13.70 -12.36
N GLU A 116 8.80 -12.60 -12.68
CA GLU A 116 8.84 -11.96 -14.00
C GLU A 116 9.96 -10.92 -14.12
N ILE A 117 10.18 -10.14 -13.06
CA ILE A 117 11.19 -9.07 -13.00
C ILE A 117 12.62 -9.63 -12.91
N GLY A 118 12.79 -10.80 -12.29
CA GLY A 118 14.07 -11.50 -12.20
C GLY A 118 15.12 -10.71 -11.39
N PHE A 119 15.07 -10.81 -10.06
CA PHE A 119 16.12 -10.21 -9.23
C PHE A 119 17.50 -10.78 -9.57
N HIS A 120 18.51 -9.91 -9.61
CA HIS A 120 19.89 -10.35 -9.77
C HIS A 120 20.30 -11.18 -8.54
N GLN A 121 20.49 -12.49 -8.71
CA GLN A 121 20.70 -13.41 -7.59
C GLN A 121 21.89 -13.00 -6.70
N SER A 122 22.95 -12.45 -7.29
CA SER A 122 24.12 -11.94 -6.55
C SER A 122 23.85 -10.70 -5.70
N TYR A 123 22.78 -9.95 -6.01
CA TYR A 123 22.42 -8.70 -5.32
C TYR A 123 20.98 -8.74 -4.77
N LEU A 124 20.43 -9.92 -4.49
CA LEU A 124 19.03 -10.07 -4.09
C LEU A 124 18.65 -9.16 -2.93
N VAL A 125 19.43 -9.18 -1.83
CA VAL A 125 19.17 -8.36 -0.64
C VAL A 125 19.22 -6.86 -0.97
N THR A 126 20.26 -6.42 -1.67
CA THR A 126 20.39 -5.02 -2.09
C THR A 126 19.23 -4.59 -2.98
N SER A 127 18.82 -5.45 -3.92
CA SER A 127 17.73 -5.19 -4.83
C SER A 127 16.40 -5.04 -4.10
N LEU A 128 16.12 -5.91 -3.13
CA LEU A 128 14.92 -5.85 -2.29
C LEU A 128 14.89 -4.60 -1.41
N ILE A 129 16.02 -4.23 -0.79
CA ILE A 129 16.12 -3.01 0.02
C ILE A 129 15.92 -1.78 -0.86
N SER A 130 16.64 -1.67 -1.98
CA SER A 130 16.52 -0.56 -2.92
C SER A 130 15.11 -0.42 -3.49
N PHE A 131 14.45 -1.54 -3.78
CA PHE A 131 13.05 -1.56 -4.22
C PHE A 131 12.09 -1.00 -3.16
N ASN A 132 12.21 -1.44 -1.89
CA ASN A 132 11.39 -0.91 -0.80
C ASN A 132 11.66 0.56 -0.50
N VAL A 133 12.91 1.02 -0.64
CA VAL A 133 13.24 2.45 -0.57
C VAL A 133 12.50 3.22 -1.67
N GLY A 134 12.47 2.70 -2.89
CA GLY A 134 11.68 3.27 -3.98
C GLY A 134 10.18 3.37 -3.65
N ILE A 135 9.59 2.31 -3.09
CA ILE A 135 8.19 2.31 -2.65
C ILE A 135 7.95 3.39 -1.60
N GLU A 136 8.76 3.43 -0.53
CA GLU A 136 8.59 4.38 0.56
C GLU A 136 8.73 5.82 0.07
N LEU A 137 9.70 6.10 -0.81
CA LEU A 137 9.86 7.43 -1.44
C LEU A 137 8.62 7.82 -2.25
N GLY A 138 8.05 6.90 -3.02
CA GLY A 138 6.84 7.16 -3.81
C GLY A 138 5.63 7.43 -2.91
N GLN A 139 5.43 6.64 -1.86
CA GLN A 139 4.37 6.85 -0.87
C GLN A 139 4.52 8.21 -0.17
N LEU A 140 5.73 8.55 0.28
CA LEU A 140 6.04 9.83 0.92
C LEU A 140 5.81 11.01 -0.04
N GLY A 141 6.15 10.86 -1.33
CA GLY A 141 5.85 11.86 -2.35
C GLY A 141 4.35 12.12 -2.49
N ILE A 142 3.54 11.06 -2.56
CA ILE A 142 2.07 11.18 -2.61
C ILE A 142 1.54 11.87 -1.34
N VAL A 143 2.05 11.50 -0.16
CA VAL A 143 1.65 12.09 1.12
C VAL A 143 1.98 13.57 1.17
N ALA A 144 3.19 13.95 0.73
CA ALA A 144 3.65 15.34 0.73
C ALA A 144 2.74 16.23 -0.12
N ILE A 145 2.14 15.69 -1.18
CA ILE A 145 1.20 16.41 -2.06
C ILE A 145 -0.21 16.42 -1.48
N LEU A 146 -0.75 15.27 -1.07
CA LEU A 146 -2.17 15.13 -0.70
C LEU A 146 -2.49 15.61 0.71
N LEU A 147 -1.57 15.41 1.68
CA LEU A 147 -1.84 15.74 3.07
C LEU A 147 -2.12 17.24 3.29
N PRO A 148 -1.34 18.19 2.73
CA PRO A 148 -1.65 19.62 2.87
C PRO A 148 -3.04 19.97 2.32
N LEU A 149 -3.45 19.35 1.21
CA LEU A 149 -4.77 19.57 0.61
C LEU A 149 -5.89 19.10 1.54
N PHE A 150 -5.75 17.92 2.15
CA PHE A 150 -6.73 17.40 3.10
C PHE A 150 -6.76 18.18 4.41
N VAL A 151 -5.61 18.62 4.92
CA VAL A 151 -5.53 19.49 6.11
C VAL A 151 -6.25 20.82 5.84
N GLN A 152 -6.05 21.41 4.66
CA GLN A 152 -6.72 22.64 4.26
C GLN A 152 -8.24 22.43 4.09
N LEU A 153 -8.66 21.35 3.44
CA LEU A 153 -10.08 21.01 3.26
C LEU A 153 -10.80 20.78 4.59
N ARG A 154 -10.11 20.18 5.58
CA ARG A 154 -10.64 19.91 6.93
C ARG A 154 -11.03 21.18 7.69
N ARG A 155 -10.48 22.34 7.33
CA ARG A 155 -10.92 23.65 7.87
C ARG A 155 -12.39 23.95 7.53
N ARG A 156 -12.93 23.36 6.47
CA ARG A 156 -14.34 23.45 6.05
C ARG A 156 -15.12 22.22 6.50
N LYS A 157 -15.44 22.14 7.81
CA LYS A 157 -16.02 20.94 8.46
C LYS A 157 -17.16 20.24 7.70
N PRO A 158 -18.25 20.91 7.26
CA PRO A 158 -19.34 20.21 6.59
C PRO A 158 -18.92 19.64 5.24
N VAL A 159 -18.13 20.38 4.46
CA VAL A 159 -17.63 19.94 3.15
C VAL A 159 -16.69 18.74 3.32
N TYR A 160 -15.77 18.82 4.27
CA TYR A 160 -14.85 17.72 4.58
C TYR A 160 -15.60 16.46 5.04
N ALA A 161 -16.64 16.59 5.87
CA ALA A 161 -17.42 15.43 6.33
C ALA A 161 -18.19 14.73 5.20
N TRP A 162 -18.68 15.48 4.21
CA TRP A 162 -19.29 14.91 3.01
C TRP A 162 -18.25 14.28 2.09
N PHE A 163 -17.15 15.00 1.82
CA PHE A 163 -16.04 14.50 1.02
C PHE A 163 -15.44 13.21 1.58
N PHE A 164 -15.15 13.18 2.88
CA PHE A 164 -14.55 12.03 3.57
C PHE A 164 -15.44 10.78 3.47
N ARG A 165 -16.74 10.92 3.75
CA ARG A 165 -17.71 9.82 3.65
C ARG A 165 -17.95 9.38 2.21
N GLY A 166 -18.08 10.33 1.29
CA GLY A 166 -18.25 10.05 -0.15
C GLY A 166 -17.05 9.30 -0.71
N THR A 167 -15.83 9.79 -0.48
CA THR A 167 -14.60 9.14 -0.92
C THR A 167 -14.44 7.75 -0.29
N SER A 168 -14.73 7.59 1.00
CA SER A 168 -14.69 6.26 1.64
C SER A 168 -15.71 5.30 1.04
N ALA A 169 -16.92 5.76 0.71
CA ALA A 169 -17.92 4.94 0.02
C ALA A 169 -17.46 4.53 -1.39
N CYS A 170 -16.90 5.45 -2.16
CA CYS A 170 -16.36 5.14 -3.50
C CYS A 170 -15.21 4.12 -3.42
N ILE A 171 -14.28 4.29 -2.47
CA ILE A 171 -13.19 3.34 -2.25
C ILE A 171 -13.75 1.96 -1.89
N PHE A 172 -14.76 1.89 -1.02
CA PHE A 172 -15.41 0.63 -0.66
C PHE A 172 -16.03 -0.05 -1.89
N VAL A 173 -16.76 0.69 -2.73
CA VAL A 173 -17.38 0.13 -3.94
C VAL A 173 -16.33 -0.40 -4.92
N ILE A 174 -15.25 0.35 -5.17
CA ILE A 174 -14.16 -0.09 -6.05
C ILE A 174 -13.45 -1.32 -5.47
N GLY A 175 -13.13 -1.30 -4.16
CA GLY A 175 -12.52 -2.45 -3.48
C GLY A 175 -13.41 -3.69 -3.52
N LEU A 176 -14.72 -3.52 -3.34
CA LEU A 176 -15.68 -4.63 -3.39
C LEU A 176 -15.79 -5.22 -4.79
N TYR A 177 -15.79 -4.36 -5.82
CA TYR A 177 -15.72 -4.80 -7.20
C TYR A 177 -14.46 -5.64 -7.47
N TRP A 178 -13.28 -5.17 -7.08
CA TRP A 178 -12.03 -5.94 -7.21
C TRP A 178 -12.03 -7.23 -6.41
N LEU A 179 -12.61 -7.24 -5.21
CA LEU A 179 -12.74 -8.44 -4.40
C LEU A 179 -13.57 -9.51 -5.11
N ILE A 180 -14.75 -9.13 -5.62
CA ILE A 180 -15.65 -10.02 -6.37
C ILE A 180 -14.95 -10.54 -7.63
N GLN A 181 -14.26 -9.66 -8.36
CA GLN A 181 -13.49 -10.01 -9.55
C GLN A 181 -12.42 -11.05 -9.25
N ARG A 182 -11.61 -10.85 -8.20
CA ARG A 182 -10.50 -11.73 -7.82
C ARG A 182 -10.96 -13.06 -7.22
N LEU A 183 -12.13 -13.10 -6.59
CA LEU A 183 -12.74 -14.35 -6.14
C LEU A 183 -13.27 -15.20 -7.32
N GLY A 184 -13.40 -14.60 -8.51
CA GLY A 184 -13.94 -15.24 -9.71
C GLY A 184 -15.48 -15.26 -9.73
N TRP A 185 -16.11 -14.30 -9.07
CA TRP A 185 -17.57 -14.14 -9.04
C TRP A 185 -18.09 -13.10 -10.05
N ALA A 186 -17.19 -12.29 -10.62
CA ALA A 186 -17.48 -11.52 -11.82
C ALA A 186 -16.88 -12.28 -13.02
N ALA A 187 -17.75 -12.68 -13.95
CA ALA A 187 -17.38 -13.30 -15.22
C ALA A 187 -17.09 -12.22 -16.28
#